data_AF-A0A8R2F8J1-F1
#
_entry.id   AF-A0A8R2F8J1-F1
#
_cell.length_a   1.000
_cell.length_b   1.000
_cell.length_c   1.000
_cell.angle_alpha   90.00
_cell.angle_beta   90.00
_cell.angle_gamma   90.00
#
_symmetry.space_group_name_H-M   'P 1'
#
loop_
_entity.id
_entity.type
_entity.pdbx_description
1 polymer ?
#
loop_
_entity_poly.entity_id
_entity_poly.type
_entity_poly.pdbx_seq_one_letter_code
_entity_poly.pdbx_strand_id
1 'polypeptide(L)'
;MEICLQNNLRFQPVTVVVDFEIAIHNAIKNIWPTVQIHGCNFHLCQNWYRKIQQLGLTNDYNNGESEIGKFLVLTFGLPLLQDANDIEDCFVFDLLENMPSDDKVQQYCDYLSENYIFSFSLFPPKLWSSNDTTYACESFHSRFNSSFYHHHPNLHLFVKVLKDIQTETYIKIRSSHTTQRRQTKTISKYQFIGT
;
A
#
# COMPACT_ATOMS: atom_id res chain seq x y z
N MET A 1 21.03 -7.40 2.75
CA MET A 1 21.64 -8.67 3.24
C MET A 1 23.16 -8.56 3.31
N GLU A 2 23.82 -8.18 2.22
CA GLU A 2 25.29 -8.07 2.13
C GLU A 2 25.91 -7.10 3.16
N ILE A 3 25.34 -5.91 3.35
CA ILE A 3 25.81 -4.95 4.37
C ILE A 3 25.69 -5.53 5.79
N CYS A 4 24.60 -6.25 6.09
CA CYS A 4 24.44 -6.89 7.40
C CYS A 4 25.54 -7.93 7.60
N LEU A 5 25.79 -8.78 6.60
CA LEU A 5 26.85 -9.79 6.64
C LEU A 5 28.23 -9.17 6.85
N GLN A 6 28.54 -8.05 6.16
CA GLN A 6 29.78 -7.29 6.34
C GLN A 6 29.95 -6.73 7.76
N ASN A 7 28.88 -6.62 8.54
CA ASN A 7 28.88 -6.13 9.91
C ASN A 7 28.57 -7.25 10.94
N ASN A 8 28.69 -8.53 10.56
CA ASN A 8 28.34 -9.70 11.39
C ASN A 8 26.88 -9.69 11.90
N LEU A 9 25.98 -9.06 11.16
CA LEU A 9 24.54 -9.05 11.42
C LEU A 9 23.82 -9.98 10.43
N ARG A 10 22.79 -10.68 10.91
CA ARG A 10 21.91 -11.47 10.05
C ARG A 10 20.64 -10.67 9.77
N PHE A 11 20.37 -10.39 8.50
CA PHE A 11 19.10 -9.74 8.12
C PHE A 11 17.96 -10.76 8.20
N GLN A 12 17.12 -10.61 9.23
CA GLN A 12 15.96 -11.45 9.50
C GLN A 12 14.75 -10.55 9.74
N PRO A 13 14.01 -10.15 8.69
CA PRO A 13 12.80 -9.37 8.86
C PRO A 13 11.75 -10.20 9.57
N VAL A 14 11.04 -9.58 10.52
CA VAL A 14 9.87 -10.17 11.18
C VAL A 14 8.64 -10.01 10.30
N THR A 15 8.50 -8.84 9.68
CA THR A 15 7.41 -8.47 8.79
C THR A 15 7.95 -7.87 7.49
N VAL A 16 7.28 -8.16 6.37
CA VAL A 16 7.51 -7.50 5.08
C VAL A 16 6.16 -7.06 4.53
N VAL A 17 6.08 -5.80 4.13
CA VAL A 17 4.92 -5.22 3.43
C VAL A 17 5.21 -5.22 1.93
N VAL A 18 4.35 -5.84 1.13
CA VAL A 18 4.52 -5.97 -0.33
C VAL A 18 3.20 -5.80 -1.08
N ASP A 19 3.28 -5.73 -2.40
CA ASP A 19 2.12 -5.78 -3.29
C ASP A 19 1.43 -7.16 -3.29
N PHE A 20 0.37 -7.28 -4.07
CA PHE A 20 -0.49 -8.46 -4.16
C PHE A 20 -0.08 -9.37 -5.32
N GLU A 21 1.22 -9.69 -5.43
CA GLU A 21 1.74 -10.65 -6.39
C GLU A 21 2.21 -11.95 -5.71
N ILE A 22 1.59 -13.08 -6.09
CA ILE A 22 1.91 -14.41 -5.55
C ILE A 22 3.40 -14.74 -5.70
N ALA A 23 4.01 -14.36 -6.84
CA ALA A 23 5.41 -14.64 -7.11
C ALA A 23 6.35 -13.97 -6.09
N ILE A 24 6.06 -12.73 -5.71
CA ILE A 24 6.82 -11.98 -4.70
C ILE A 24 6.66 -12.63 -3.32
N HIS A 25 5.44 -13.05 -2.96
CA HIS A 25 5.17 -13.71 -1.69
C HIS A 25 5.93 -15.03 -1.58
N ASN A 26 5.91 -15.83 -2.64
CA ASN A 26 6.65 -17.09 -2.73
C ASN A 26 8.16 -16.86 -2.61
N ALA A 27 8.71 -15.87 -3.32
CA ALA A 27 10.13 -15.54 -3.24
C ALA A 27 10.54 -15.11 -1.81
N ILE A 28 9.72 -14.31 -1.14
CA ILE A 28 9.94 -13.89 0.25
C ILE A 28 9.92 -15.10 1.18
N LYS A 29 8.93 -15.99 1.07
CA LYS A 29 8.83 -17.21 1.90
C LYS A 29 9.96 -18.20 1.64
N ASN A 30 10.48 -18.26 0.41
CA ASN A 30 11.64 -19.10 0.09
C ASN A 30 12.92 -18.63 0.81
N ILE A 31 13.09 -17.31 1.00
CA ILE A 31 14.27 -16.74 1.65
C ILE A 31 14.08 -16.65 3.18
N TRP A 32 12.88 -16.25 3.62
CA TRP A 32 12.51 -16.08 5.03
C TRP A 32 11.21 -16.83 5.34
N PRO A 33 11.24 -18.16 5.59
CA PRO A 33 10.03 -18.97 5.76
C PRO A 33 9.10 -18.49 6.89
N THR A 34 9.67 -17.94 7.96
CA THR A 34 8.95 -17.50 9.17
C THR A 34 8.49 -16.05 9.12
N VAL A 35 8.80 -15.30 8.05
CA VAL A 35 8.43 -13.88 7.94
C VAL A 35 6.92 -13.72 7.82
N GLN A 36 6.36 -12.70 8.45
CA GLN A 36 4.97 -12.30 8.23
C GLN A 36 4.91 -11.42 6.99
N ILE A 37 4.04 -11.78 6.04
CA ILE A 37 3.79 -10.96 4.85
C ILE A 37 2.53 -10.17 5.13
N HIS A 38 2.59 -8.87 4.86
CA HIS A 38 1.43 -7.99 4.88
C HIS A 38 1.23 -7.35 3.50
N GLY A 39 -0.03 -7.25 3.09
CA GLY A 39 -0.42 -6.54 1.88
C GLY A 39 -0.32 -5.03 2.08
N CYS A 40 0.17 -4.33 1.06
CA CYS A 40 0.26 -2.89 1.07
C CYS A 40 -1.08 -2.24 0.71
N ASN A 41 -1.74 -1.55 1.64
CA ASN A 41 -2.98 -0.79 1.41
C ASN A 41 -2.94 0.15 0.19
N PHE A 42 -1.80 0.80 -0.09
CA PHE A 42 -1.67 1.61 -1.31
C PHE A 42 -1.92 0.76 -2.58
N HIS A 43 -1.29 -0.41 -2.66
CA HIS A 43 -1.47 -1.33 -3.79
C HIS A 43 -2.84 -2.00 -3.78
N LEU A 44 -3.44 -2.21 -2.60
CA LEU A 44 -4.81 -2.73 -2.46
C LEU A 44 -5.80 -1.76 -3.12
N CYS A 45 -5.80 -0.51 -2.66
CA CYS A 45 -6.63 0.55 -3.22
C CYS A 45 -6.35 0.76 -4.71
N GLN A 46 -5.08 0.70 -5.12
CA GLN A 46 -4.72 0.82 -6.52
C GLN A 46 -5.31 -0.31 -7.37
N ASN A 47 -5.30 -1.56 -6.89
CA ASN A 47 -5.87 -2.70 -7.60
C ASN A 47 -7.39 -2.59 -7.71
N TRP A 48 -8.07 -2.15 -6.64
CA TRP A 48 -9.51 -1.91 -6.66
C TRP A 48 -9.88 -0.82 -7.67
N TYR A 49 -9.15 0.30 -7.66
CA TYR A 49 -9.35 1.38 -8.62
C TYR A 49 -9.08 0.94 -10.07
N ARG A 50 -8.03 0.15 -10.31
CA ARG A 50 -7.78 -0.44 -11.63
C ARG A 50 -8.94 -1.31 -12.11
N LYS A 51 -9.56 -2.09 -11.22
CA LYS A 51 -10.75 -2.89 -11.57
C LYS A 51 -11.93 -2.00 -11.95
N ILE A 52 -12.18 -0.91 -11.19
CA ILE A 52 -13.19 0.10 -11.53
C ILE A 52 -12.94 0.68 -12.94
N GLN A 53 -11.68 1.00 -13.26
CA GLN A 53 -11.30 1.49 -14.59
C GLN A 53 -11.56 0.45 -15.69
N GLN A 54 -11.15 -0.80 -15.48
CA GLN A 54 -11.35 -1.89 -16.44
C GLN A 54 -12.82 -2.14 -16.77
N LEU A 55 -13.71 -1.98 -15.78
CA LEU A 55 -15.16 -2.12 -15.96
C LEU A 55 -15.82 -0.88 -16.57
N GLY A 56 -15.07 0.21 -16.77
CA GLY A 56 -15.58 1.46 -17.32
C GLY A 56 -16.45 2.25 -16.35
N LEU A 57 -16.22 2.09 -15.03
CA LEU A 57 -16.96 2.75 -13.94
C LEU A 57 -16.27 4.05 -13.45
N THR A 58 -15.20 4.49 -14.13
CA THR A 58 -14.42 5.67 -13.72
C THR A 58 -15.24 6.96 -13.68
N ASN A 59 -16.17 7.14 -14.61
CA ASN A 59 -17.01 8.34 -14.62
C ASN A 59 -17.98 8.37 -13.43
N ASP A 60 -18.56 7.22 -13.08
CA ASP A 60 -19.39 7.09 -11.88
C ASP A 60 -18.58 7.35 -10.62
N TYR A 61 -17.42 6.70 -10.48
CA TYR A 61 -16.53 6.88 -9.33
C TYR A 61 -16.15 8.35 -9.08
N ASN A 62 -15.88 9.10 -10.15
CA ASN A 62 -15.49 10.51 -10.05
C ASN A 62 -16.69 11.47 -9.91
N ASN A 63 -17.92 10.96 -10.03
CA ASN A 63 -19.14 11.75 -9.89
C ASN A 63 -19.72 11.56 -8.48
N GLY A 64 -19.53 12.55 -7.61
CA GLY A 64 -20.04 12.51 -6.22
C GLY A 64 -21.57 12.46 -6.08
N GLU A 65 -22.32 12.70 -7.16
CA GLU A 65 -23.78 12.56 -7.19
C GLU A 65 -24.23 11.18 -7.70
N SER A 66 -23.34 10.38 -8.29
CA SER A 66 -23.67 9.03 -8.76
C SER A 66 -23.85 8.08 -7.57
N GLU A 67 -24.97 7.36 -7.51
CA GLU A 67 -25.20 6.32 -6.51
C GLU A 67 -24.18 5.17 -6.66
N ILE A 68 -23.82 4.82 -7.90
CA ILE A 68 -22.71 3.90 -8.18
C ILE A 68 -21.40 4.47 -7.65
N GLY A 69 -21.12 5.75 -7.91
CA GLY A 69 -19.92 6.42 -7.42
C GLY A 69 -19.79 6.37 -5.90
N LYS A 70 -20.87 6.72 -5.18
CA LYS A 70 -20.95 6.66 -3.72
C LYS A 70 -20.69 5.25 -3.21
N PHE A 71 -21.36 4.24 -3.78
CA PHE A 71 -21.14 2.84 -3.43
C PHE A 71 -19.67 2.42 -3.62
N LEU A 72 -19.08 2.72 -4.78
CA LEU A 72 -17.68 2.37 -5.07
C LEU A 72 -16.73 3.03 -4.07
N VAL A 73 -16.93 4.31 -3.73
CA VAL A 73 -16.12 5.03 -2.74
C VAL A 73 -16.25 4.39 -1.35
N LEU A 74 -17.43 3.96 -0.94
CA LEU A 74 -17.64 3.30 0.35
C LEU A 74 -16.81 2.01 0.49
N THR A 75 -16.60 1.26 -0.60
CA THR A 75 -15.77 0.04 -0.55
C THR A 75 -14.33 0.34 -0.10
N PHE A 76 -13.78 1.53 -0.40
CA PHE A 76 -12.46 1.96 0.05
C PHE A 76 -12.38 2.30 1.55
N GLY A 77 -13.51 2.23 2.26
CA GLY A 77 -13.55 2.27 3.73
C GLY A 77 -13.20 0.93 4.38
N LEU A 78 -13.33 -0.20 3.69
CA LEU A 78 -13.05 -1.53 4.25
C LEU A 78 -11.62 -1.69 4.79
N PRO A 79 -10.56 -1.18 4.13
CA PRO A 79 -9.19 -1.21 4.67
C PRO A 79 -8.98 -0.44 5.98
N LEU A 80 -9.97 0.36 6.41
CA LEU A 80 -9.93 1.10 7.67
C LEU A 80 -10.46 0.27 8.86
N LEU A 81 -11.10 -0.88 8.58
CA LEU A 81 -11.53 -1.84 9.59
C LEU A 81 -10.34 -2.74 9.97
N GLN A 82 -10.20 -3.02 11.26
CA GLN A 82 -9.03 -3.74 11.79
C GLN A 82 -9.27 -5.25 11.85
N ASP A 83 -10.50 -5.68 12.15
CA ASP A 83 -10.84 -7.09 12.27
C ASP A 83 -11.31 -7.66 10.94
N ALA A 84 -10.83 -8.86 10.62
CA ALA A 84 -11.17 -9.54 9.39
C ALA A 84 -12.66 -9.91 9.31
N ASN A 85 -13.30 -10.21 10.45
CA ASN A 85 -14.72 -10.52 10.50
C ASN A 85 -15.55 -9.24 10.33
N ASP A 86 -15.15 -8.12 10.95
CA ASP A 86 -15.81 -6.83 10.75
C ASP A 86 -15.79 -6.42 9.26
N ILE A 87 -14.70 -6.72 8.55
CA ILE A 87 -14.59 -6.49 7.09
C ILE A 87 -15.59 -7.34 6.32
N GLU A 88 -15.65 -8.63 6.62
CA GLU A 88 -16.55 -9.58 5.96
C GLU A 88 -18.01 -9.20 6.22
N ASP A 89 -18.36 -8.94 7.48
CA ASP A 89 -19.69 -8.53 7.91
C ASP A 89 -20.09 -7.20 7.28
N CYS A 90 -19.21 -6.18 7.29
CA CYS A 90 -19.51 -4.89 6.68
C CYS A 90 -19.70 -5.02 5.15
N PHE A 91 -18.90 -5.85 4.49
CA PHE A 91 -19.07 -6.10 3.07
C PHE A 91 -20.42 -6.77 2.77
N VAL A 92 -20.77 -7.83 3.49
CA VAL A 92 -21.97 -8.63 3.22
C VAL A 92 -23.26 -7.93 3.67
N PHE A 93 -23.27 -7.40 4.88
CA PHE A 93 -24.49 -6.88 5.49
C PHE A 93 -24.70 -5.40 5.20
N ASP A 94 -23.65 -4.58 5.13
CA ASP A 94 -23.83 -3.14 4.88
C ASP A 94 -23.68 -2.79 3.40
N LEU A 95 -22.60 -3.23 2.74
CA LEU A 95 -22.32 -2.84 1.36
C LEU A 95 -23.22 -3.57 0.36
N LEU A 96 -23.26 -4.90 0.38
CA LEU A 96 -24.04 -5.66 -0.60
C LEU A 96 -25.56 -5.40 -0.50
N GLU A 97 -26.08 -5.08 0.68
CA GLU A 97 -27.50 -4.68 0.85
C GLU A 97 -27.81 -3.38 0.07
N ASN A 98 -26.86 -2.45 0.03
CA ASN A 98 -26.98 -1.15 -0.64
C ASN A 98 -26.37 -1.14 -2.06
N MET A 99 -26.04 -2.31 -2.61
CA MET A 99 -25.39 -2.41 -3.92
C MET A 99 -26.36 -1.95 -5.03
N PRO A 100 -25.96 -0.98 -5.87
CA PRO A 100 -26.74 -0.59 -7.04
C PRO A 100 -26.95 -1.76 -8.01
N SER A 101 -28.15 -1.83 -8.59
CA SER A 101 -28.48 -2.82 -9.62
C SER A 101 -27.78 -2.49 -10.94
N ASP A 102 -26.52 -2.91 -11.08
CA ASP A 102 -25.70 -2.75 -12.28
C ASP A 102 -24.73 -3.92 -12.45
N ASP A 103 -24.66 -4.49 -13.66
CA ASP A 103 -23.86 -5.68 -13.96
C ASP A 103 -22.36 -5.47 -13.75
N LYS A 104 -21.86 -4.25 -13.94
CA LYS A 104 -20.44 -3.93 -13.72
C LYS A 104 -20.15 -3.79 -12.24
N VAL A 105 -21.08 -3.24 -11.46
CA VAL A 105 -20.95 -3.19 -10.00
C VAL A 105 -20.93 -4.60 -9.41
N GLN A 106 -21.80 -5.50 -9.89
CA GLN A 106 -21.76 -6.91 -9.51
C GLN A 106 -20.38 -7.54 -9.81
N GLN A 107 -19.86 -7.35 -11.03
CA GLN A 107 -18.52 -7.86 -11.42
C GLN A 107 -17.37 -7.27 -10.57
N TYR A 108 -17.53 -6.05 -10.05
CA TYR A 108 -16.59 -5.45 -9.12
C TYR A 108 -16.65 -6.14 -7.76
N CYS A 109 -17.85 -6.36 -7.21
CA CYS A 109 -18.05 -7.06 -5.95
C CYS A 109 -17.59 -8.52 -6.00
N ASP A 110 -17.84 -9.22 -7.11
CA ASP A 110 -17.34 -10.58 -7.34
C ASP A 110 -15.81 -10.61 -7.31
N TYR A 111 -15.17 -9.65 -7.98
CA TYR A 111 -13.72 -9.51 -7.96
C TYR A 111 -13.18 -9.26 -6.54
N LEU A 112 -13.82 -8.39 -5.76
CA LEU A 112 -13.43 -8.17 -4.35
C LEU A 112 -13.60 -9.44 -3.51
N SER A 113 -14.71 -10.14 -3.70
CA SER A 113 -15.03 -11.39 -3.02
C SER A 113 -14.00 -12.48 -3.30
N GLU A 114 -13.64 -12.69 -4.57
CA GLU A 114 -12.66 -13.71 -4.96
C GLU A 114 -11.25 -13.39 -4.48
N ASN A 115 -10.89 -12.09 -4.42
CA ASN A 115 -9.50 -11.69 -4.24
C ASN A 115 -9.17 -11.16 -2.84
N TYR A 116 -10.10 -10.55 -2.11
CA TYR A 116 -9.75 -9.76 -0.92
C TYR A 116 -10.62 -9.94 0.32
N ILE A 117 -11.92 -10.24 0.20
CA ILE A 117 -12.87 -10.06 1.32
C ILE A 117 -13.00 -11.27 2.24
N PHE A 118 -13.04 -12.47 1.69
CA PHE A 118 -13.33 -13.67 2.46
C PHE A 118 -12.06 -14.38 2.92
N SER A 119 -12.19 -15.22 3.95
CA SER A 119 -11.09 -16.06 4.44
C SER A 119 -10.49 -16.99 3.37
N PHE A 120 -11.26 -17.36 2.36
CA PHE A 120 -10.85 -18.18 1.23
C PHE A 120 -10.41 -17.39 -0.01
N SER A 121 -10.48 -16.06 0.04
CA SER A 121 -10.01 -15.22 -1.07
C SER A 121 -8.51 -15.40 -1.32
N LEU A 122 -8.07 -15.05 -2.52
CA LEU A 122 -6.64 -15.17 -2.89
C LEU A 122 -5.72 -14.38 -1.93
N PHE A 123 -6.18 -13.24 -1.46
CA PHE A 123 -5.49 -12.34 -0.54
C PHE A 123 -6.44 -11.92 0.60
N PRO A 124 -6.71 -12.82 1.57
CA PRO A 124 -7.77 -12.63 2.57
C PRO A 124 -7.47 -11.44 3.51
N PRO A 125 -8.47 -10.88 4.22
CA PRO A 125 -8.30 -9.68 5.03
C PRO A 125 -7.15 -9.74 6.03
N LYS A 126 -6.92 -10.90 6.65
CA LYS A 126 -5.80 -11.12 7.57
C LYS A 126 -4.41 -10.78 6.97
N LEU A 127 -4.28 -10.80 5.65
CA LEU A 127 -3.07 -10.40 4.95
C LEU A 127 -2.89 -8.88 4.93
N TRP A 128 -3.96 -8.09 4.84
CA TRP A 128 -3.91 -6.66 4.55
C TRP A 128 -4.56 -5.74 5.61
N SER A 129 -5.41 -6.24 6.50
CA SER A 129 -6.15 -5.46 7.52
C SER A 129 -5.33 -5.11 8.78
N SER A 130 -3.99 -5.15 8.68
CA SER A 130 -3.09 -4.95 9.83
C SER A 130 -2.78 -3.48 10.10
N ASN A 131 -2.51 -3.15 11.37
CA ASN A 131 -2.18 -1.82 11.90
C ASN A 131 -0.82 -1.26 11.42
N ASP A 132 -0.05 -2.01 10.63
CA ASP A 132 1.27 -1.60 10.16
C ASP A 132 1.14 -0.65 8.95
N THR A 133 0.92 0.61 9.27
CA THR A 133 0.68 1.73 8.34
C THR A 133 1.59 1.78 7.09
N THR A 134 0.95 1.96 5.93
CA THR A 134 1.57 2.09 4.59
C THR A 134 2.25 3.43 4.31
N TYR A 135 2.36 4.34 5.29
CA TYR A 135 2.97 5.66 5.12
C TYR A 135 4.38 5.60 4.49
N ALA A 136 5.14 4.55 4.78
CA ALA A 136 6.47 4.35 4.21
C ALA A 136 6.44 4.12 2.68
N CYS A 137 5.52 3.31 2.18
CA CYS A 137 5.38 3.03 0.75
C CYS A 137 4.90 4.28 -0.01
N GLU A 138 3.87 4.96 0.51
CA GLU A 138 3.33 6.18 -0.10
C GLU A 138 4.36 7.31 -0.13
N SER A 139 5.08 7.52 0.98
CA SER A 139 6.14 8.53 1.04
C SER A 139 7.31 8.20 0.13
N PHE A 140 7.69 6.92 0.01
CA PHE A 140 8.70 6.50 -0.95
C PHE A 140 8.24 6.74 -2.40
N HIS A 141 7.04 6.32 -2.78
CA HIS A 141 6.52 6.52 -4.13
C HIS A 141 6.40 8.00 -4.48
N SER A 142 5.86 8.82 -3.57
CA SER A 142 5.77 10.28 -3.75
C SER A 142 7.16 10.89 -3.98
N ARG A 143 8.13 10.55 -3.12
CA ARG A 143 9.52 11.02 -3.24
C ARG A 143 10.18 10.54 -4.53
N PHE A 144 10.00 9.28 -4.88
CA PHE A 144 10.54 8.69 -6.10
C PHE A 144 9.99 9.39 -7.33
N ASN A 145 8.67 9.55 -7.42
CA ASN A 145 8.01 10.25 -8.53
C ASN A 145 8.43 11.73 -8.60
N SER A 146 8.58 12.41 -7.46
CA SER A 146 9.07 13.81 -7.43
C SER A 146 10.52 13.97 -7.91
N SER A 147 11.29 12.88 -7.96
CA SER A 147 12.67 12.89 -8.48
C SER A 147 12.72 12.93 -10.02
N PHE A 148 11.57 12.77 -10.68
CA PHE A 148 11.44 12.85 -12.13
C PHE A 148 10.65 14.09 -12.54
N TYR A 149 11.16 14.82 -13.54
CA TYR A 149 10.49 15.98 -14.13
C TYR A 149 9.47 15.60 -15.23
N HIS A 150 9.44 14.32 -15.64
CA HIS A 150 8.59 13.79 -16.70
C HIS A 150 8.00 12.44 -16.30
N HIS A 151 6.78 12.15 -16.76
CA HIS A 151 6.08 10.89 -16.51
C HIS A 151 6.80 9.66 -17.11
N HIS A 152 7.66 9.88 -18.12
CA HIS A 152 8.46 8.84 -18.76
C HIS A 152 9.94 9.27 -18.82
N PRO A 153 10.70 9.13 -17.72
CA PRO A 153 12.12 9.43 -17.73
C PRO A 153 12.87 8.47 -18.66
N ASN A 154 13.86 8.97 -19.39
CA ASN A 154 14.74 8.08 -20.15
C ASN A 154 15.55 7.17 -19.20
N LEU A 155 16.00 6.03 -19.71
CA LEU A 155 16.69 5.01 -18.92
C LEU A 155 17.90 5.56 -18.16
N HIS A 156 18.67 6.47 -18.75
CA HIS A 156 19.84 7.04 -18.10
C HIS A 156 19.46 7.87 -16.87
N LEU A 157 18.42 8.70 -16.97
CA LEU A 157 17.88 9.47 -15.85
C LEU A 157 17.31 8.55 -14.77
N PHE A 158 16.59 7.50 -15.17
CA PHE A 158 16.05 6.50 -14.25
C PHE A 158 17.16 5.82 -13.43
N VAL A 159 18.21 5.32 -14.11
CA VAL A 159 19.37 4.69 -13.45
C VAL A 159 20.09 5.67 -12.52
N LYS A 160 20.22 6.95 -12.92
CA LYS A 160 20.82 7.98 -12.08
C LYS A 160 20.04 8.17 -10.78
N VAL A 161 18.72 8.37 -10.86
CA VAL A 161 17.86 8.54 -9.67
C VAL A 161 17.94 7.32 -8.74
N LEU A 162 17.97 6.10 -9.28
CA LEU A 162 18.14 4.89 -8.47
C LEU A 162 19.48 4.86 -7.73
N LYS A 163 20.58 5.25 -8.39
CA LYS A 163 21.91 5.36 -7.76
C LYS A 163 21.95 6.43 -6.68
N ASP A 164 21.28 7.55 -6.89
CA ASP A 164 21.21 8.63 -5.90
C ASP A 164 20.46 8.15 -4.64
N ILE A 165 19.30 7.50 -4.81
CA ILE A 165 18.53 6.89 -3.71
C ILE A 165 19.33 5.82 -2.97
N GLN A 166 20.04 4.96 -3.71
CA GLN A 166 20.92 3.95 -3.12
C GLN A 166 22.02 4.61 -2.28
N THR A 167 22.66 5.64 -2.81
CA THR A 167 23.74 6.37 -2.13
C THR A 167 23.25 7.01 -0.84
N GLU A 168 22.13 7.73 -0.88
CA GLU A 168 21.52 8.30 0.33
C GLU A 168 21.13 7.24 1.36
N THR A 169 20.59 6.10 0.91
CA THR A 169 20.22 5.00 1.79
C THR A 169 21.45 4.42 2.49
N TYR A 170 22.54 4.22 1.75
CA TYR A 170 23.81 3.77 2.32
C TYR A 170 24.41 4.78 3.29
N ILE A 171 24.33 6.08 2.99
CA ILE A 171 24.76 7.14 3.92
C ILE A 171 23.96 7.05 5.22
N LYS A 172 22.62 6.97 5.14
CA LYS A 172 21.75 6.86 6.31
C LYS A 172 22.08 5.62 7.15
N ILE A 173 22.21 4.45 6.53
CA ILE A 173 22.58 3.19 7.21
C ILE A 173 23.96 3.31 7.88
N ARG A 174 24.97 3.85 7.19
CA ARG A 174 26.31 4.00 7.78
C ARG A 174 26.33 5.01 8.93
N SER A 175 25.45 6.02 8.88
CA SER A 175 25.32 7.03 9.93
C SER A 175 24.39 6.61 11.08
N SER A 176 23.75 5.44 11.03
CA SER A 176 22.78 5.03 12.07
C SER A 176 23.43 4.69 13.41
N HIS A 177 24.74 4.42 13.43
CA HIS A 177 25.51 4.19 14.65
C HIS A 177 26.08 5.48 15.25
N THR A 178 26.12 6.56 14.48
CA THR A 178 26.44 7.88 14.98
C THR A 178 25.17 8.42 15.62
N THR A 179 25.13 8.54 16.95
CA THR A 179 24.05 9.20 17.67
C THR A 179 23.86 10.60 17.10
N GLN A 180 23.00 10.76 16.10
CA GLN A 180 22.53 12.08 15.72
C GLN A 180 21.69 12.52 16.90
N ARG A 181 22.28 13.38 17.76
CA ARG A 181 21.50 14.31 18.56
C ARG A 181 20.44 14.86 17.61
N ARG A 182 19.18 14.49 17.83
CA ARG A 182 18.04 15.13 17.17
C ARG A 182 18.28 16.62 17.31
N GLN A 183 18.66 17.30 16.22
CA GLN A 183 18.64 18.74 16.23
C GLN A 183 17.16 19.10 16.29
N THR A 184 16.73 19.58 17.46
CA THR A 184 15.40 20.11 17.76
C THR A 184 15.13 21.38 16.95
N LYS A 185 15.03 21.25 15.62
CA LYS A 185 14.66 22.33 14.70
C LYS A 185 13.50 21.96 13.76
N THR A 186 12.65 21.01 14.16
CA THR A 186 11.39 20.73 13.45
C THR A 186 10.14 20.85 14.35
N ILE A 187 10.30 21.19 15.63
CA ILE A 187 9.17 21.47 16.55
C ILE A 187 8.68 22.94 16.42
N SER A 188 9.48 23.86 15.89
CA SER A 188 9.13 25.29 15.83
C SER A 188 8.32 25.73 14.60
N LYS A 189 7.80 24.80 13.77
CA LYS A 189 6.93 25.15 12.62
C LYS A 189 5.45 24.84 12.84
N TYR A 190 5.10 24.12 13.91
CA TYR A 190 3.71 23.85 14.31
C TYR A 190 3.16 24.83 15.37
N GLN A 191 3.98 25.77 15.88
CA GLN A 191 3.56 26.82 16.81
C GLN A 191 3.50 28.23 16.18
N PHE A 192 3.50 28.33 14.83
CA PHE A 192 3.37 29.62 14.13
C PHE A 192 2.15 29.68 13.20
N ILE A 193 1.24 28.71 13.28
CA ILE A 193 -0.10 28.78 12.68
C ILE A 193 -1.09 28.58 13.83
N GLY A 194 -1.20 29.61 14.66
CA GLY A 194 -1.92 29.59 15.92
C GLY A 194 -1.75 30.90 16.67
N THR A 195 -1.90 32.01 15.97
CA THR A 195 -2.20 33.34 16.50
C THR A 195 -3.19 33.99 15.56
#